data_AF-A0A3B8RYN6-F1
#
_entry.id   AF-A0A3B8RYN6-F1
#
_cell.length_a   1.000
_cell.length_b   1.000
_cell.length_c   1.000
_cell.angle_alpha   90.00
_cell.angle_beta   90.00
_cell.angle_gamma   90.00
#
_symmetry.space_group_name_H-M   'P 1'
#
loop_
_entity.id
_entity.type
_entity.pdbx_description
1 polymer ?
#
loop_
_entity_poly.entity_id
_entity_poly.type
_entity_poly.pdbx_seq_one_letter_code
_entity_poly.pdbx_strand_id
1 'polypeptide(L)'
;MLERRRVVKGVVKDAAKGVWQSPELIPFDAWTTAQWTAAILSGKTAPRLILTAGQDVLYWERALEQSPIAQTLMSPAAAAAQAQQGYQLLKQGLVDVDQHAFEFNSAVDSRAFYDWIKHYEALLEGSEHIALVDAQSQLLSLDNAHSDADRPVVMVGFQSPTPLQQAIVEHYAGSNNIESILLSVGCKSIQFNGCNDFDQEVKAAAYWSKQ
;
A
#
# COMPACT_ATOMS: atom_id res chain seq x y z
N MET A 1 -36.80 4.68 9.68
CA MET A 1 -35.47 4.42 10.25
C MET A 1 -34.52 5.39 9.55
N LEU A 2 -34.21 6.52 10.20
CA LEU A 2 -33.49 7.64 9.57
C LEU A 2 -31.99 7.34 9.49
N GLU A 3 -31.46 7.24 8.27
CA GLU A 3 -30.01 7.26 8.01
C GLU A 3 -29.45 8.64 8.40
N ARG A 4 -28.60 8.66 9.43
CA ARG A 4 -27.82 9.85 9.79
C ARG A 4 -26.70 10.02 8.77
N ARG A 5 -26.92 10.89 7.77
CA ARG A 5 -25.82 11.52 7.02
C ARG A 5 -24.91 12.23 8.01
N ARG A 6 -23.75 11.65 8.31
CA ARG A 6 -22.69 12.31 9.09
C ARG A 6 -22.05 13.33 8.15
N VAL A 7 -22.41 14.59 8.32
CA VAL A 7 -21.79 15.72 7.61
C VAL A 7 -20.37 15.89 8.17
N VAL A 8 -19.37 15.85 7.29
CA VAL A 8 -17.96 16.14 7.57
C VAL A 8 -17.87 17.49 8.29
N LYS A 9 -17.49 17.46 9.57
CA LYS A 9 -17.30 18.66 10.40
C LYS A 9 -15.81 19.02 10.41
N GLY A 10 -15.27 19.33 9.24
CA GLY A 10 -13.84 19.63 9.08
C GLY A 10 -13.50 20.56 7.94
N VAL A 11 -14.47 21.09 7.20
CA VAL A 11 -14.19 22.15 6.22
C VAL A 11 -14.18 23.47 6.97
N VAL A 12 -12.99 24.03 7.17
CA VAL A 12 -12.82 25.40 7.69
C VAL A 12 -13.45 26.34 6.68
N LYS A 13 -14.67 26.78 6.98
CA LYS A 13 -15.35 27.82 6.22
C LYS A 13 -14.72 29.15 6.65
N ASP A 14 -13.88 29.72 5.80
CA ASP A 14 -13.37 31.06 6.01
C ASP A 14 -14.57 32.04 5.96
N ALA A 15 -15.07 32.43 7.14
CA ALA A 15 -16.39 33.03 7.29
C ALA A 15 -16.52 34.44 6.67
N ALA A 16 -15.46 34.97 6.05
CA ALA A 16 -15.42 36.30 5.45
C ALA A 16 -15.59 36.32 3.92
N LYS A 17 -15.39 35.20 3.21
CA LYS A 17 -15.58 35.10 1.75
C LYS A 17 -16.11 33.71 1.45
N GLY A 18 -17.28 33.58 0.83
CA GLY A 18 -17.93 32.30 0.50
C GLY A 18 -17.18 31.45 -0.54
N VAL A 19 -15.88 31.23 -0.34
CA VAL A 19 -14.99 30.47 -1.20
C VAL A 19 -14.59 29.21 -0.43
N TRP A 20 -14.86 28.06 -1.03
CA TRP A 20 -14.41 26.78 -0.51
C TRP A 20 -12.90 26.68 -0.74
N GLN A 21 -12.11 26.46 0.31
CA GLN A 21 -10.71 26.08 0.13
C GLN A 21 -10.67 24.68 -0.49
N SER A 22 -9.96 24.56 -1.61
CA SER A 22 -9.76 23.26 -2.24
C SER A 22 -8.87 22.41 -1.33
N PRO A 23 -9.28 21.19 -0.96
CA PRO A 23 -8.41 20.29 -0.22
C PRO A 23 -7.22 19.89 -1.08
N GLU A 24 -6.10 19.59 -0.43
CA GLU A 24 -4.93 19.01 -1.09
C GLU A 24 -5.18 17.51 -1.30
N LEU A 25 -5.04 17.04 -2.54
CA LEU A 25 -5.20 15.64 -2.90
C LEU A 25 -3.85 15.06 -3.31
N ILE A 26 -3.32 14.16 -2.50
CA ILE A 26 -1.99 13.57 -2.70
C ILE A 26 -2.10 12.04 -2.69
N PRO A 27 -1.51 11.33 -3.68
CA PRO A 27 -1.37 9.88 -3.62
C PRO A 27 -0.55 9.44 -2.40
N PHE A 28 -0.90 8.31 -1.79
CA PHE A 28 -0.23 7.82 -0.58
C PHE A 28 1.28 7.65 -0.76
N ASP A 29 1.74 7.07 -1.88
CA ASP A 29 3.17 6.87 -2.14
C ASP A 29 3.92 8.19 -2.32
N ALA A 30 3.27 9.19 -2.95
CA ALA A 30 3.86 10.52 -3.09
C ALA A 30 3.96 11.23 -1.75
N TRP A 31 2.93 11.13 -0.91
CA TRP A 31 2.93 11.69 0.43
C TRP A 31 4.01 11.03 1.32
N THR A 32 4.10 9.71 1.36
CA THR A 32 5.14 9.00 2.14
C THR A 32 6.56 9.29 1.65
N THR A 33 6.75 9.42 0.33
CA THR A 33 8.03 9.85 -0.27
C THR A 33 8.42 11.27 0.17
N ALA A 34 7.45 12.19 0.26
CA ALA A 34 7.69 13.53 0.76
C ALA A 34 8.07 13.52 2.25
N GLN A 35 7.39 12.71 3.08
CA GLN A 35 7.74 12.54 4.49
C GLN A 35 9.15 11.97 4.67
N TRP A 36 9.54 10.99 3.86
CA TRP A 36 10.90 10.44 3.86
C TRP A 36 11.95 11.49 3.48
N THR A 37 11.68 12.28 2.44
CA THR A 37 12.57 13.36 2.00
C THR A 37 12.73 14.41 3.11
N ALA A 38 11.63 14.79 3.77
CA ALA A 38 11.67 15.71 4.91
C ALA A 38 12.47 15.13 6.10
N ALA A 39 12.35 13.82 6.37
CA ALA A 39 13.13 13.15 7.40
C ALA A 39 14.64 13.17 7.09
N ILE A 40 15.04 12.96 5.83
CA ILE A 40 16.44 13.10 5.40
C ILE A 40 16.94 14.53 5.62
N LEU A 41 16.19 15.53 5.12
CA LEU A 41 16.58 16.93 5.21
C LEU A 41 16.66 17.45 6.66
N SER A 42 15.87 16.87 7.56
CA SER A 42 15.89 17.18 8.99
C SER A 42 16.91 16.36 9.79
N GLY A 43 17.65 15.46 9.13
CA GLY A 43 18.68 14.62 9.77
C GLY A 43 18.13 13.53 10.69
N LYS A 44 16.85 13.17 10.55
CA LYS A 44 16.20 12.12 11.36
C LYS A 44 16.48 10.70 10.89
N THR A 45 16.89 10.56 9.63
CA THR A 45 17.25 9.27 9.02
C THR A 45 18.49 9.42 8.15
N ALA A 46 19.15 8.30 7.84
CA ALA A 46 20.26 8.29 6.91
C ALA A 46 19.80 8.73 5.50
N PRO A 47 20.65 9.42 4.72
CA PRO A 47 20.29 9.96 3.41
C PRO A 47 20.23 8.87 2.33
N ARG A 48 19.31 7.90 2.47
CA ARG A 48 19.11 6.81 1.49
C ARG A 48 18.09 7.19 0.42
N LEU A 49 18.42 6.93 -0.83
CA LEU A 49 17.56 7.18 -1.98
C LEU A 49 16.53 6.06 -2.14
N ILE A 50 15.26 6.43 -2.29
CA ILE A 50 14.19 5.47 -2.56
C ILE A 50 14.36 4.89 -3.96
N LEU A 51 14.35 3.57 -4.05
CA LEU A 51 14.39 2.84 -5.32
C LEU A 51 13.08 3.03 -6.10
N THR A 52 13.22 3.21 -7.41
CA THR A 52 12.09 3.03 -8.33
C THR A 52 11.70 1.55 -8.40
N ALA A 53 10.46 1.26 -8.81
CA ALA A 53 9.97 -0.11 -8.93
C ALA A 53 10.87 -1.00 -9.82
N GLY A 54 11.39 -0.45 -10.92
CA GLY A 54 12.32 -1.18 -11.80
C GLY A 54 13.69 -1.41 -11.18
N GLN A 55 14.23 -0.44 -10.45
CA GLN A 55 15.49 -0.63 -9.73
C GLN A 55 15.35 -1.68 -8.63
N ASP A 56 14.24 -1.66 -7.90
CA ASP A 56 13.96 -2.62 -6.84
C ASP A 56 13.95 -4.07 -7.38
N VAL A 57 13.30 -4.32 -8.52
CA VAL A 57 13.37 -5.64 -9.21
C VAL A 57 14.80 -6.04 -9.54
N LEU A 58 15.67 -5.11 -9.98
CA LEU A 58 17.07 -5.42 -10.26
C LEU A 58 17.87 -5.81 -9.00
N TYR A 59 17.53 -5.25 -7.84
CA TYR A 59 18.10 -5.69 -6.56
C TYR A 59 17.65 -7.10 -6.21
N TRP A 60 16.38 -7.42 -6.46
CA TRP A 60 15.87 -8.78 -6.30
C TRP A 60 16.55 -9.77 -7.25
N GLU A 61 16.75 -9.44 -8.52
CA GLU A 61 17.48 -10.29 -9.47
C GLU A 61 18.89 -10.61 -8.95
N ARG A 62 19.61 -9.60 -8.45
CA ARG A 62 20.94 -9.80 -7.83
C ARG A 62 20.90 -10.65 -6.56
N ALA A 63 19.87 -10.49 -5.73
CA ALA A 63 19.68 -11.31 -4.53
C ALA A 63 19.45 -12.79 -4.90
N LEU A 64 18.72 -13.03 -5.99
CA LEU A 64 18.46 -14.37 -6.52
C LEU A 64 19.74 -15.00 -7.09
N GLU A 65 20.60 -14.25 -7.79
CA GLU A 65 21.86 -14.78 -8.35
C GLU A 65 22.78 -15.46 -7.32
N GLN A 66 22.68 -15.06 -6.05
CA GLN A 66 23.44 -15.65 -4.95
C GLN A 66 22.86 -17.00 -4.45
N SER A 67 21.65 -17.35 -4.88
CA SER A 67 20.97 -18.58 -4.47
C SER A 67 21.21 -19.74 -5.44
N PRO A 68 21.58 -20.94 -4.95
CA PRO A 68 21.72 -22.13 -5.80
C PRO A 68 20.42 -22.52 -6.52
N ILE A 69 19.26 -22.26 -5.88
CA ILE A 69 17.94 -22.59 -6.43
C ILE A 69 17.59 -21.66 -7.60
N ALA A 70 18.08 -20.42 -7.61
CA ALA A 70 17.80 -19.50 -8.70
C ALA A 70 18.38 -19.99 -10.05
N GLN A 71 19.45 -20.79 -10.01
CA GLN A 71 20.08 -21.36 -11.20
C GLN A 71 19.23 -22.44 -11.89
N THR A 72 18.24 -23.01 -11.19
CA THR A 72 17.33 -24.02 -11.74
C THR A 72 16.01 -23.43 -12.21
N LEU A 73 15.77 -22.12 -11.97
CA LEU A 73 14.53 -21.45 -12.37
C LEU A 73 14.50 -21.21 -13.88
N MET A 74 13.33 -21.42 -14.48
CA MET A 74 13.12 -21.16 -15.92
C MET A 74 13.21 -19.66 -16.27
N SER A 75 12.88 -18.77 -15.32
CA SER A 75 12.97 -17.31 -15.51
C SER A 75 13.31 -16.61 -14.19
N PRO A 76 14.60 -16.27 -13.96
CA PRO A 76 15.02 -15.54 -12.76
C PRO A 76 14.35 -14.17 -12.61
N ALA A 77 14.14 -13.45 -13.73
CA ALA A 77 13.48 -12.15 -13.72
C ALA A 77 12.01 -12.23 -13.24
N ALA A 78 11.27 -13.26 -13.69
CA ALA A 78 9.89 -13.45 -13.23
C ALA A 78 9.84 -13.80 -11.73
N ALA A 79 10.77 -14.64 -11.27
CA ALA A 79 10.88 -14.99 -9.86
C ALA A 79 11.28 -13.79 -8.99
N ALA A 80 12.17 -12.91 -9.46
CA ALA A 80 12.55 -11.68 -8.77
C ALA A 80 11.36 -10.73 -8.62
N ALA A 81 10.56 -10.54 -9.67
CA ALA A 81 9.35 -9.72 -9.60
C ALA A 81 8.31 -10.32 -8.63
N GLN A 82 8.14 -11.64 -8.61
CA GLN A 82 7.24 -12.31 -7.68
C GLN A 82 7.74 -12.23 -6.23
N ALA A 83 9.05 -12.37 -6.01
CA ALA A 83 9.67 -12.22 -4.69
C ALA A 83 9.51 -10.79 -4.17
N GLN A 84 9.73 -9.78 -5.02
CA GLN A 84 9.48 -8.38 -4.70
C GLN A 84 8.03 -8.16 -4.23
N GLN A 85 7.05 -8.65 -5.00
CA GLN A 85 5.63 -8.52 -4.64
C GLN A 85 5.31 -9.21 -3.32
N GLY A 86 5.83 -10.42 -3.10
CA GLY A 86 5.67 -11.15 -1.84
C GLY A 86 6.26 -10.38 -0.65
N TYR A 87 7.46 -9.80 -0.82
CA TYR A 87 8.10 -9.00 0.22
C TYR A 87 7.30 -7.73 0.54
N GLN A 88 6.83 -7.02 -0.49
CA GLN A 88 5.96 -5.86 -0.31
C GLN A 88 4.70 -6.22 0.46
N LEU A 89 4.07 -7.35 0.18
CA LEU A 89 2.88 -7.82 0.93
C LEU A 89 3.20 -8.10 2.40
N LEU A 90 4.34 -8.75 2.70
CA LEU A 90 4.77 -9.00 4.07
C LEU A 90 4.95 -7.68 4.85
N LYS A 91 5.65 -6.71 4.24
CA LYS A 91 5.91 -5.40 4.87
C LYS A 91 4.64 -4.56 5.00
N GLN A 92 3.77 -4.56 3.98
CA GLN A 92 2.47 -3.90 4.04
C GLN A 92 1.56 -4.51 5.11
N GLY A 93 1.68 -5.83 5.34
CA GLY A 93 1.03 -6.56 6.41
C GLY A 93 1.66 -6.39 7.79
N LEU A 94 2.76 -5.62 7.91
CA LEU A 94 3.55 -5.47 9.14
C LEU A 94 4.03 -6.83 9.71
N VAL A 95 4.33 -7.79 8.84
CA VAL A 95 4.82 -9.12 9.22
C VAL A 95 6.32 -9.04 9.47
N ASP A 96 6.74 -9.45 10.67
CA ASP A 96 8.15 -9.63 10.99
C ASP A 96 8.64 -10.99 10.46
N VAL A 97 9.43 -10.94 9.39
CA VAL A 97 9.90 -12.13 8.68
C VAL A 97 10.77 -13.02 9.57
N ASP A 98 11.56 -12.43 10.48
CA ASP A 98 12.45 -13.17 11.38
C ASP A 98 11.68 -13.89 12.49
N GLN A 99 10.65 -13.23 13.05
CA GLN A 99 9.78 -13.86 14.06
C GLN A 99 8.99 -15.05 13.47
N HIS A 100 8.66 -14.98 12.19
CA HIS A 100 7.91 -16.01 11.48
C HIS A 100 8.79 -16.96 10.64
N ALA A 101 10.11 -16.95 10.82
CA ALA A 101 11.07 -17.75 10.02
C ALA A 101 10.73 -19.26 9.99
N PHE A 102 10.11 -19.79 11.05
CA PHE A 102 9.68 -21.19 11.10
C PHE A 102 8.61 -21.52 10.03
N GLU A 103 7.71 -20.60 9.71
CA GLU A 103 6.62 -20.83 8.75
C GLU A 103 7.15 -21.02 7.32
N PHE A 104 8.29 -20.39 7.01
CA PHE A 104 8.99 -20.52 5.74
C PHE A 104 9.66 -21.88 5.55
N ASN A 105 9.83 -22.69 6.61
CA ASN A 105 10.45 -24.01 6.50
C ASN A 105 9.51 -25.12 6.01
N SER A 106 8.24 -24.80 5.77
CA SER A 106 7.19 -25.76 5.39
C SER A 106 7.33 -26.30 3.96
N ALA A 107 7.92 -25.53 3.04
CA ALA A 107 8.11 -25.90 1.64
C ALA A 107 9.47 -25.42 1.12
N VAL A 108 9.99 -26.09 0.10
CA VAL A 108 11.28 -25.75 -0.54
C VAL A 108 11.24 -24.32 -1.09
N ASP A 109 10.16 -23.95 -1.77
CA ASP A 109 10.00 -22.61 -2.36
C ASP A 109 9.90 -21.52 -1.29
N SER A 110 9.22 -21.80 -0.17
CA SER A 110 9.12 -20.87 0.96
C SER A 110 10.48 -20.62 1.61
N ARG A 111 11.31 -21.67 1.76
CA ARG A 111 12.67 -21.54 2.30
C ARG A 111 13.56 -20.76 1.34
N ALA A 112 13.47 -21.05 0.04
CA ALA A 112 14.20 -20.30 -0.99
C ALA A 112 13.82 -18.82 -0.96
N PHE A 113 12.53 -18.50 -0.84
CA PHE A 113 12.05 -17.13 -0.73
C PHE A 113 12.59 -16.41 0.52
N TYR A 114 12.61 -17.09 1.68
CA TYR A 114 13.21 -16.55 2.89
C TYR A 114 14.71 -16.25 2.71
N ASP A 115 15.47 -17.16 2.09
CA ASP A 115 16.89 -16.95 1.80
C ASP A 115 17.08 -15.75 0.85
N TRP A 116 16.21 -15.59 -0.16
CA TRP A 116 16.25 -14.45 -1.07
C TRP A 116 15.96 -13.13 -0.37
N ILE A 117 15.01 -13.11 0.57
CA ILE A 117 14.75 -11.92 1.42
C ILE A 117 16.04 -11.53 2.16
N LYS A 118 16.74 -12.49 2.76
CA LYS A 118 17.98 -12.21 3.50
C LYS A 118 19.11 -11.68 2.62
N HIS A 119 19.27 -12.23 1.41
CA HIS A 119 20.23 -11.68 0.46
C HIS A 119 19.84 -10.26 -0.01
N TYR A 120 18.56 -10.01 -0.25
CA TYR A 120 18.07 -8.71 -0.64
C TYR A 120 18.29 -7.65 0.46
N GLU A 121 17.96 -7.97 1.71
CA GLU A 121 18.19 -7.09 2.86
C GLU A 121 19.68 -6.76 3.03
N ALA A 122 20.55 -7.76 2.91
CA ALA A 122 22.01 -7.56 2.98
C ALA A 122 22.54 -6.65 1.85
N LEU A 123 22.00 -6.78 0.64
CA LEU A 123 22.37 -5.91 -0.49
C LEU A 123 21.94 -4.45 -0.25
N LEU A 124 20.77 -4.22 0.34
CA LEU A 124 20.30 -2.88 0.67
C LEU A 124 21.07 -2.24 1.81
N GLU A 125 21.38 -3.00 2.88
CA GLU A 125 22.13 -2.50 4.03
C GLU A 125 23.51 -1.93 3.66
N GLY A 126 24.19 -2.56 2.71
CA GLY A 126 25.48 -2.10 2.18
C GLY A 126 25.39 -0.95 1.17
N SER A 127 24.20 -0.45 0.87
CA SER A 127 23.97 0.55 -0.18
C SER A 127 23.42 1.87 0.36
N GLU A 128 23.47 2.92 -0.47
CA GLU A 128 22.79 4.20 -0.20
C GLU A 128 21.33 4.21 -0.68
N HIS A 129 20.74 3.03 -0.88
CA HIS A 129 19.39 2.87 -1.39
C HIS A 129 18.47 2.22 -0.37
N ILE A 130 17.17 2.44 -0.53
CA ILE A 130 16.13 1.82 0.28
C ILE A 130 14.92 1.52 -0.59
N ALA A 131 14.25 0.38 -0.37
CA ALA A 131 12.98 0.10 -1.01
C ALA A 131 11.92 1.10 -0.53
N LEU A 132 10.95 1.45 -1.37
CA LEU A 132 9.85 2.33 -0.96
C LEU A 132 9.10 1.75 0.26
N VAL A 133 8.85 0.43 0.27
CA VAL A 133 8.12 -0.22 1.36
C VAL A 133 8.92 -0.22 2.67
N ASP A 134 10.25 -0.34 2.60
CA ASP A 134 11.13 -0.23 3.78
C ASP A 134 11.21 1.19 4.31
N ALA A 135 11.30 2.18 3.42
CA ALA A 135 11.23 3.58 3.80
C ALA A 135 9.90 3.86 4.53
N GLN A 136 8.79 3.39 3.97
CA GLN A 136 7.46 3.49 4.58
C GLN A 136 7.42 2.85 5.98
N SER A 137 7.94 1.62 6.15
CA SER A 137 8.02 0.99 7.47
C SER A 137 8.91 1.77 8.45
N GLN A 138 10.05 2.29 8.01
CA GLN A 138 10.95 3.07 8.87
C GLN A 138 10.35 4.40 9.31
N LEU A 139 9.45 5.00 8.52
CA LEU A 139 8.74 6.23 8.93
C LEU A 139 7.98 6.07 10.26
N LEU A 140 7.55 4.85 10.60
CA LEU A 140 6.86 4.54 11.88
C LEU A 140 7.80 4.64 13.08
N SER A 141 9.10 4.39 12.88
CA SER A 141 10.11 4.45 13.94
C SER A 141 10.65 5.86 14.15
N LEU A 142 10.35 6.80 13.24
CA LEU A 142 10.84 8.16 13.35
C LEU A 142 9.95 8.96 14.29
N ASP A 143 10.59 9.61 15.26
CA ASP A 143 9.96 10.60 16.13
C ASP A 143 9.58 11.83 15.31
N ASN A 144 8.35 11.82 14.83
CA ASN A 144 7.71 12.98 14.28
C ASN A 144 6.83 13.54 15.38
N ALA A 145 7.33 14.60 16.02
CA ALA A 145 6.50 15.47 16.83
C ALA A 145 5.44 16.11 15.92
N HIS A 146 4.36 15.37 15.64
CA HIS A 146 3.01 15.82 15.32
C HIS A 146 2.93 17.11 14.47
N SER A 147 3.78 17.24 13.45
CA SER A 147 3.94 18.52 12.72
C SER A 147 2.66 18.95 12.01
N ASP A 148 1.69 18.04 11.85
CA ASP A 148 0.39 18.30 11.23
C ASP A 148 -0.79 17.70 12.03
N ALA A 149 -0.60 17.39 13.32
CA ALA A 149 -1.62 16.71 14.14
C ALA A 149 -2.89 17.53 14.43
N ASP A 150 -3.01 18.71 13.85
CA ASP A 150 -4.22 19.54 13.93
C ASP A 150 -4.98 19.60 12.58
N ARG A 151 -4.46 18.93 11.53
CA ARG A 151 -5.13 18.84 10.24
C ARG A 151 -5.90 17.52 10.10
N PRO A 152 -7.20 17.57 9.76
CA PRO A 152 -7.95 16.36 9.46
C PRO A 152 -7.41 15.73 8.17
N VAL A 153 -7.07 14.44 8.23
CA VAL A 153 -6.64 13.65 7.09
C VAL A 153 -7.77 12.73 6.67
N VAL A 154 -8.07 12.71 5.38
CA VAL A 154 -9.14 11.88 4.83
C VAL A 154 -8.56 10.87 3.84
N MET A 155 -8.76 9.58 4.12
CA MET A 155 -8.42 8.51 3.18
C MET A 155 -9.60 8.29 2.24
N VAL A 156 -9.45 8.70 0.97
CA VAL A 156 -10.50 8.58 -0.06
C VAL A 156 -10.13 7.49 -1.06
N GLY A 157 -11.07 6.58 -1.34
CA GLY A 157 -10.89 5.51 -2.32
C GLY A 157 -10.20 4.24 -1.79
N PHE A 158 -9.86 4.21 -0.51
CA PHE A 158 -9.33 3.02 0.16
C PHE A 158 -10.49 2.14 0.64
N GLN A 159 -10.71 0.99 -0.01
CA GLN A 159 -11.71 0.01 0.46
C GLN A 159 -11.21 -0.75 1.69
N SER A 160 -9.96 -1.21 1.64
CA SER A 160 -9.26 -1.89 2.74
C SER A 160 -7.81 -1.42 2.73
N PRO A 161 -7.45 -0.34 3.47
CA PRO A 161 -6.06 0.07 3.58
C PRO A 161 -5.24 -1.05 4.20
N THR A 162 -3.99 -1.18 3.76
CA THR A 162 -3.06 -2.14 4.37
C THR A 162 -2.73 -1.74 5.81
N PRO A 163 -2.36 -2.69 6.70
CA PRO A 163 -1.94 -2.37 8.06
C PRO A 163 -0.85 -1.29 8.13
N LEU A 164 0.14 -1.34 7.23
CA LEU A 164 1.18 -0.32 7.12
C LEU A 164 0.62 1.06 6.74
N GLN A 165 -0.28 1.14 5.76
CA GLN A 165 -0.92 2.40 5.38
C GLN A 165 -1.67 3.02 6.55
N GLN A 166 -2.45 2.21 7.25
CA GLN A 166 -3.21 2.68 8.41
C GLN A 166 -2.27 3.18 9.52
N ALA A 167 -1.24 2.40 9.86
CA ALA A 167 -0.26 2.76 10.88
C ALA A 167 0.47 4.08 10.56
N ILE A 168 0.87 4.31 9.31
CA ILE A 168 1.58 5.54 8.92
C ILE A 168 0.66 6.75 9.04
N VAL A 169 -0.58 6.64 8.54
CA VAL A 169 -1.53 7.76 8.64
C VAL A 169 -1.84 8.06 10.09
N GLU A 170 -2.06 7.04 10.93
CA GLU A 170 -2.25 7.18 12.38
C GLU A 170 -1.05 7.84 13.08
N HIS A 171 0.17 7.44 12.72
CA HIS A 171 1.40 7.99 13.30
C HIS A 171 1.60 9.47 13.00
N TYR A 172 1.26 9.95 11.80
CA TYR A 172 1.50 11.34 11.40
C TYR A 172 0.30 12.27 11.62
N ALA A 173 -0.94 11.79 11.41
CA ALA A 173 -2.15 12.59 11.59
C ALA A 173 -2.69 12.54 13.02
N GLY A 174 -2.35 11.50 13.79
CA GLY A 174 -3.00 11.16 15.04
C GLY A 174 -4.32 10.44 14.82
N SER A 175 -4.59 9.40 15.62
CA SER A 175 -5.75 8.51 15.45
C SER A 175 -7.12 9.22 15.48
N ASN A 176 -7.19 10.42 16.08
CA ASN A 176 -8.43 11.18 16.20
C ASN A 176 -8.77 12.04 14.97
N ASN A 177 -7.84 12.16 14.02
CA ASN A 177 -7.97 13.08 12.88
C ASN A 177 -8.17 12.36 11.54
N ILE A 178 -8.47 11.05 11.56
CA ILE A 178 -8.57 10.24 10.36
C ILE A 178 -10.04 9.94 10.06
N GLU A 179 -10.50 10.36 8.89
CA GLU A 179 -11.80 9.95 8.34
C GLU A 179 -11.60 9.11 7.08
N SER A 180 -12.34 8.01 6.96
CA SER A 180 -12.41 7.24 5.71
C SER A 180 -13.73 7.53 5.01
N ILE A 181 -13.65 7.93 3.74
CA ILE A 181 -14.83 8.16 2.90
C ILE A 181 -14.90 7.05 1.85
N LEU A 182 -15.88 6.18 2.03
CA LEU A 182 -16.36 5.31 0.97
C LEU A 182 -17.19 6.16 0.01
N LEU A 183 -16.64 6.37 -1.19
CA LEU A 183 -17.40 7.00 -2.26
C LEU A 183 -18.55 6.06 -2.63
N SER A 184 -19.75 6.39 -2.16
CA SER A 184 -20.99 5.93 -2.77
C SER A 184 -21.08 6.61 -4.14
N VAL A 185 -20.30 6.11 -5.11
CA VAL A 185 -20.67 6.29 -6.51
C VAL A 185 -22.07 5.70 -6.63
N GLY A 186 -23.02 6.47 -7.14
CA GLY A 186 -24.39 6.04 -7.34
C GLY A 186 -24.42 4.82 -8.23
N CYS A 187 -24.20 3.64 -7.64
CA CYS A 187 -24.24 2.38 -8.31
C CYS A 187 -25.69 2.20 -8.68
N LYS A 188 -26.01 2.31 -9.97
CA LYS A 188 -27.28 1.79 -10.48
C LYS A 188 -27.33 0.36 -9.97
N SER A 189 -28.29 0.05 -9.09
CA SER A 189 -28.40 -1.26 -8.47
C SER A 189 -28.32 -2.31 -9.57
N ILE A 190 -27.25 -3.11 -9.59
CA ILE A 190 -27.12 -4.22 -10.50
C ILE A 190 -28.08 -5.28 -9.97
N GLN A 191 -29.22 -5.43 -10.63
CA GLN A 191 -30.16 -6.51 -10.30
C GLN A 191 -29.71 -7.76 -11.03
N PHE A 192 -29.32 -8.77 -10.26
CA PHE A 192 -29.10 -10.11 -10.80
C PHE A 192 -30.47 -10.79 -10.93
N ASN A 193 -30.92 -10.97 -12.17
CA ASN A 193 -32.01 -11.89 -12.44
C ASN A 193 -31.44 -13.30 -12.59
N GLY A 194 -31.62 -14.14 -11.58
CA GLY A 194 -31.33 -15.56 -11.71
C GLY A 194 -32.28 -16.21 -12.72
N CYS A 195 -31.75 -16.80 -13.78
CA CYS A 195 -32.53 -17.63 -14.70
C CYS A 195 -32.42 -19.07 -14.22
N ASN A 196 -33.56 -19.71 -13.97
CA ASN A 196 -33.60 -21.08 -13.44
C ASN A 196 -33.59 -22.14 -14.57
N ASP A 197 -33.67 -21.70 -15.83
CA ASP A 197 -33.59 -22.56 -17.01
C ASP A 197 -32.91 -21.83 -18.18
N PHE A 198 -32.43 -22.62 -19.14
CA PHE A 198 -31.70 -22.16 -20.33
C PHE A 198 -32.56 -21.29 -21.27
N ASP A 199 -33.87 -21.55 -21.36
CA ASP A 199 -34.77 -20.82 -22.25
C ASP A 199 -35.05 -19.39 -21.73
N GLN A 200 -35.12 -19.24 -20.40
CA GLN A 200 -35.18 -17.95 -19.71
C GLN A 200 -33.89 -17.16 -19.88
N GLU A 201 -32.73 -17.81 -19.82
CA GLU A 201 -31.42 -17.17 -20.03
C GLU A 201 -31.32 -16.58 -21.45
N VAL A 202 -31.67 -17.37 -22.47
CA VAL A 202 -31.64 -16.93 -23.87
C VAL A 202 -32.60 -15.77 -24.12
N LYS A 203 -33.81 -15.81 -23.54
CA LYS A 203 -34.78 -14.72 -23.64
C LYS A 203 -34.30 -13.45 -22.93
N ALA A 204 -33.74 -13.58 -21.73
CA ALA A 204 -33.21 -12.44 -20.98
C ALA A 204 -32.06 -11.74 -21.73
N ALA A 205 -31.15 -12.52 -22.33
CA ALA A 205 -30.06 -11.99 -23.16
C ALA A 205 -30.59 -11.28 -24.42
N ALA A 206 -31.60 -11.85 -25.08
CA ALA A 206 -32.23 -11.25 -26.26
C ALA A 206 -32.98 -9.94 -25.94
N TYR A 207 -33.60 -9.84 -24.75
CA TYR A 207 -34.24 -8.61 -24.28
C TYR A 207 -33.20 -7.53 -23.93
N TRP A 208 -32.07 -7.91 -23.34
CA TRP A 208 -30.98 -6.99 -23.02
C TRP A 208 -30.37 -6.35 -24.28
N SER A 209 -30.19 -7.12 -25.36
CA SER A 209 -29.61 -6.63 -26.62
C SER A 209 -30.47 -5.60 -27.37
N LYS A 210 -31.74 -5.39 -26.98
CA LYS A 210 -32.64 -4.42 -27.62
C LYS A 210 -32.68 -3.05 -26.95
N GLN A 211 -32.00 -2.89 -25.81
CA GLN A 211 -31.98 -1.67 -25.01
C GLN A 211 -30.71 -0.87 -25.26
#